data_AF-A0A2N1S0U3-F1
#
_entry.id   AF-A0A2N1S0U3-F1
#
_cell.length_a   1.000
_cell.length_b   1.000
_cell.length_c   1.000
_cell.angle_alpha   90.00
_cell.angle_beta   90.00
_cell.angle_gamma   90.00
#
_symmetry.space_group_name_H-M   'P 1'
#
loop_
_entity.id
_entity.type
_entity.pdbx_description
1 polymer ?
#
loop_
_entity_poly.entity_id
_entity_poly.type
_entity_poly.pdbx_seq_one_letter_code
_entity_poly.pdbx_strand_id
1 'polypeptide(L)'
;MFLIVGTTLWAQEEGHGRTADVILNEIKQNQGVTSITLIDPDLIRPALLEELGDAVMDLMIADEEQHEWMDEMMGGEGSEQLASTHRWIAYNYLQNDGNLDTWGPGMRGYGFMGPGMMGGWNRNARYNPTSSNYGWGYGPSSMMGWSGNWWSWIAIIVILVVIAVVVVALVRSRRSDPDSSSDVLEILRSRYAEGKITREEYQRMLKELRE
;
A
#
# COMPACT_ATOMS: atom_id res chain seq x y z
N MET A 1 29.54 -45.97 -56.69
CA MET A 1 30.01 -44.81 -55.90
C MET A 1 28.78 -44.02 -55.51
N PHE A 2 28.20 -44.31 -54.34
CA PHE A 2 27.03 -43.60 -53.81
C PHE A 2 27.54 -42.60 -52.77
N LEU A 3 27.47 -41.32 -53.09
CA LEU A 3 27.75 -40.23 -52.16
C LEU A 3 26.54 -40.10 -51.25
N ILE A 4 26.69 -40.58 -50.01
CA ILE A 4 25.76 -40.27 -48.92
C ILE A 4 26.05 -38.82 -48.55
N VAL A 5 25.22 -37.91 -49.05
CA VAL A 5 25.16 -36.53 -48.57
C VAL A 5 24.63 -36.61 -47.15
N GLY A 6 25.55 -36.54 -46.18
CA GLY A 6 25.21 -36.38 -44.78
C GLY A 6 24.55 -35.03 -44.60
N THR A 7 23.23 -35.00 -44.60
CA THR A 7 22.47 -33.88 -44.07
C THR A 7 22.75 -33.88 -42.57
N THR A 8 23.72 -33.08 -42.15
CA THR A 8 23.76 -32.57 -40.78
C THR A 8 22.44 -31.86 -40.57
N LEU A 9 21.50 -32.52 -39.91
CA LEU A 9 20.38 -31.85 -39.27
C LEU A 9 21.02 -30.90 -38.27
N TRP A 10 21.05 -29.62 -38.63
CA TRP A 10 21.15 -28.57 -37.64
C TRP A 10 19.89 -28.72 -36.82
N ALA A 11 20.01 -29.39 -35.68
CA ALA A 11 19.06 -29.22 -34.61
C ALA A 11 19.12 -27.72 -34.29
N GLN A 12 18.15 -27.01 -34.84
CA GLN A 12 17.80 -25.67 -34.43
C GLN A 12 17.40 -25.83 -32.96
N GLU A 13 18.38 -25.69 -32.05
CA GLU A 13 18.12 -25.47 -30.62
C GLU A 13 17.47 -24.10 -30.52
N GLU A 14 16.17 -24.03 -30.83
CA GLU A 14 15.34 -22.89 -30.47
C GLU A 14 15.11 -23.00 -28.97
N GLY A 15 15.98 -22.33 -28.23
CA GLY A 15 15.56 -21.23 -27.35
C GLY A 15 14.70 -21.53 -26.14
N HIS A 16 14.30 -22.77 -25.85
CA HIS A 16 13.50 -23.03 -24.66
C HIS A 16 14.36 -23.62 -23.55
N GLY A 17 14.40 -22.92 -22.42
CA GLY A 17 14.93 -23.42 -21.16
C GLY A 17 14.36 -24.82 -20.83
N ARG A 18 15.00 -25.51 -19.87
CA ARG A 18 14.54 -26.85 -19.48
C ARG A 18 13.11 -26.75 -18.95
N THR A 19 12.21 -27.63 -19.39
CA THR A 19 10.83 -27.59 -18.93
C THR A 19 10.73 -27.90 -17.43
N ALA A 20 9.68 -27.37 -16.79
CA ALA A 20 9.45 -27.56 -15.35
C ALA A 20 9.44 -29.06 -14.97
N ASP A 21 8.85 -29.93 -15.79
CA ASP A 21 8.85 -31.38 -15.56
C ASP A 21 10.25 -32.00 -15.53
N VAL A 22 11.14 -31.55 -16.42
CA VAL A 22 12.52 -32.04 -16.49
C VAL A 22 13.28 -31.64 -15.23
N ILE A 23 13.13 -30.39 -14.79
CA ILE A 23 13.80 -29.86 -13.59
C ILE A 23 13.23 -30.51 -12.32
N LEU A 24 11.92 -30.67 -12.21
CA LEU A 24 11.27 -31.39 -11.11
C LEU A 24 11.75 -32.83 -11.01
N ASN A 25 11.95 -33.52 -12.13
CA ASN A 25 12.50 -34.87 -12.13
C ASN A 25 13.94 -34.90 -11.61
N GLU A 26 14.77 -33.91 -11.96
CA GLU A 26 16.11 -33.78 -11.40
C GLU A 26 16.07 -33.52 -9.89
N ILE A 27 15.22 -32.61 -9.41
CA ILE A 27 15.07 -32.32 -7.96
C ILE A 27 14.65 -33.58 -7.21
N LYS A 28 13.65 -34.31 -7.72
CA LYS A 28 13.18 -35.58 -7.14
C LYS A 28 14.30 -36.62 -7.05
N GLN A 29 15.10 -36.76 -8.10
CA GLN A 29 16.26 -37.67 -8.11
C GLN A 29 17.32 -37.25 -7.10
N ASN A 30 17.65 -35.96 -7.03
CA ASN A 30 18.65 -35.41 -6.11
C ASN A 30 18.25 -35.60 -4.64
N GLN A 31 16.96 -35.49 -4.33
CA GLN A 31 16.44 -35.68 -2.97
C GLN A 31 15.97 -37.11 -2.67
N GLY A 32 15.95 -38.01 -3.66
CA GLY A 32 15.49 -39.39 -3.49
C GLY A 32 13.99 -39.51 -3.21
N VAL A 33 13.18 -38.59 -3.72
CA VAL A 33 11.72 -38.54 -3.51
C VAL A 33 10.96 -38.85 -4.80
N THR A 34 9.70 -39.28 -4.68
CA THR A 34 8.89 -39.75 -5.81
C THR A 34 7.80 -38.75 -6.25
N SER A 35 7.44 -37.79 -5.41
CA SER A 35 6.41 -36.78 -5.68
C SER A 35 6.86 -35.38 -5.26
N ILE A 36 6.24 -34.37 -5.88
CA ILE A 36 6.49 -32.95 -5.58
C ILE A 36 6.17 -32.59 -4.11
N THR A 37 5.14 -33.21 -3.54
CA THR A 37 4.71 -33.05 -2.14
C THR A 37 5.76 -33.45 -1.10
N LEU A 38 6.78 -34.20 -1.52
CA LEU A 38 7.85 -34.70 -0.67
C LEU A 38 9.16 -33.92 -0.87
N ILE A 39 9.19 -32.98 -1.81
CA ILE A 39 10.35 -32.14 -2.06
C ILE A 39 10.50 -31.17 -0.89
N ASP A 40 11.71 -31.06 -0.35
CA ASP A 40 12.10 -30.03 0.60
C ASP A 40 12.74 -28.86 -0.16
N PRO A 41 12.08 -27.69 -0.28
CA PRO A 41 12.61 -26.56 -1.03
C PRO A 41 13.93 -26.01 -0.47
N ASP A 42 14.18 -26.14 0.83
CA ASP A 42 15.37 -25.59 1.50
C ASP A 42 16.65 -26.36 1.16
N LEU A 43 16.51 -27.60 0.66
CA LEU A 43 17.62 -28.44 0.22
C LEU A 43 17.97 -28.26 -1.26
N ILE A 44 17.23 -27.41 -1.98
CA ILE A 44 17.44 -27.19 -3.42
C ILE A 44 18.51 -26.11 -3.62
N ARG A 45 19.44 -26.38 -4.54
CA ARG A 45 20.44 -25.39 -4.94
C ARG A 45 19.76 -24.12 -5.48
N PRO A 46 20.24 -22.90 -5.13
CA PRO A 46 19.62 -21.66 -5.61
C PRO A 46 19.48 -21.57 -7.13
N ALA A 47 20.50 -22.00 -7.87
CA ALA A 47 20.46 -22.03 -9.34
C ALA A 47 19.39 -22.97 -9.90
N LEU A 48 19.11 -24.09 -9.23
CA LEU A 48 18.09 -25.04 -9.68
C LEU A 48 16.68 -24.57 -9.31
N LEU A 49 16.54 -23.81 -8.22
CA LEU A 49 15.30 -23.08 -7.90
C LEU A 49 15.03 -21.96 -8.91
N GLU A 50 16.08 -21.25 -9.33
CA GLU A 50 15.97 -20.19 -10.34
C GLU A 50 15.52 -20.78 -11.68
N GLU A 51 16.16 -21.86 -12.13
CA GLU A 51 15.80 -22.57 -13.36
C GLU A 51 14.37 -23.12 -13.29
N LEU A 52 13.95 -23.68 -12.15
CA LEU A 52 12.55 -24.12 -11.97
C LEU A 52 11.58 -22.95 -12.02
N GLY A 53 11.97 -21.79 -11.48
CA GLY A 53 11.12 -20.61 -11.42
C GLY A 53 10.86 -20.01 -12.79
N ASP A 54 11.92 -19.91 -13.57
CA ASP A 54 11.91 -19.55 -14.99
C ASP A 54 10.98 -20.46 -15.80
N ALA A 55 11.16 -21.77 -15.67
CA ALA A 55 10.31 -22.75 -16.35
C ALA A 55 8.84 -22.76 -15.87
N VAL A 56 8.59 -22.37 -14.61
CA VAL A 56 7.22 -22.21 -14.08
C VAL A 56 6.59 -20.93 -14.62
N MET A 57 7.36 -19.87 -14.84
CA MET A 57 6.89 -18.64 -15.47
C MET A 57 6.39 -18.89 -16.89
N ASP A 58 7.07 -19.73 -17.68
CA ASP A 58 6.62 -20.15 -19.01
C ASP A 58 5.24 -20.83 -18.99
N LEU A 59 4.91 -21.56 -17.91
CA LEU A 59 3.59 -22.18 -17.76
C LEU A 59 2.48 -21.15 -17.49
N MET A 60 2.84 -20.00 -16.94
CA MET A 60 1.93 -18.91 -16.61
C MET A 60 1.77 -17.91 -17.75
N ILE A 61 2.86 -17.67 -18.48
CA ILE A 61 2.97 -16.74 -19.62
C ILE A 61 3.42 -17.57 -20.82
N ALA A 62 2.46 -18.08 -21.58
CA ALA A 62 2.75 -18.89 -22.78
C ALA A 62 3.35 -18.09 -23.95
N ASP A 63 3.50 -16.77 -23.80
CA ASP A 63 4.05 -15.86 -24.80
C ASP A 63 5.48 -15.48 -24.39
N GLU A 64 6.46 -16.01 -25.11
CA GLU A 64 7.89 -15.85 -24.82
C GLU A 64 8.32 -14.39 -24.85
N GLU A 65 7.82 -13.60 -25.80
CA GLU A 65 8.10 -12.15 -25.87
C GLU A 65 7.63 -11.41 -24.61
N GLN A 66 6.50 -11.82 -24.02
CA GLN A 66 6.03 -11.25 -22.75
C GLN A 66 6.88 -11.66 -21.56
N HIS A 67 7.42 -12.89 -21.55
CA HIS A 67 8.33 -13.36 -20.52
C HIS A 67 9.63 -12.57 -20.56
N GLU A 68 10.29 -12.50 -21.72
CA GLU A 68 11.53 -11.73 -21.92
C GLU A 68 11.35 -10.25 -21.57
N TRP A 69 10.23 -9.65 -21.99
CA TRP A 69 9.93 -8.26 -21.66
C TRP A 69 9.73 -8.04 -20.16
N MET A 70 9.13 -9.00 -19.46
CA MET A 70 8.96 -8.95 -18.01
C MET A 70 10.31 -9.05 -17.30
N ASP A 71 11.20 -9.91 -17.78
CA ASP A 71 12.55 -10.10 -17.24
C ASP A 71 13.40 -8.85 -17.35
N GLU A 72 13.38 -8.20 -18.52
CA GLU A 72 14.04 -6.92 -18.76
C GLU A 72 13.53 -5.83 -17.80
N MET A 73 12.21 -5.77 -17.60
CA MET A 73 11.60 -4.81 -16.66
C MET A 73 11.93 -5.10 -15.18
N MET A 74 12.31 -6.33 -14.85
CA MET A 74 12.61 -6.81 -13.50
C MET A 74 14.10 -6.74 -13.14
N GLY A 75 14.94 -6.29 -14.06
CA GLY A 75 16.38 -6.09 -13.86
C GLY A 75 17.24 -6.64 -14.98
N GLY A 76 16.65 -7.36 -15.95
CA GLY A 76 17.34 -8.01 -17.06
C GLY A 76 17.89 -9.39 -16.69
N GLU A 77 18.18 -10.17 -17.72
CA GLU A 77 18.80 -11.49 -17.60
C GLU A 77 20.07 -11.46 -16.74
N GLY A 78 20.20 -12.44 -15.84
CA GLY A 78 21.35 -12.57 -14.94
C GLY A 78 21.41 -11.54 -13.81
N SER A 79 20.40 -10.68 -13.66
CA SER A 79 20.31 -9.79 -12.51
C SER A 79 19.93 -10.55 -11.24
N GLU A 80 20.52 -10.17 -10.10
CA GLU A 80 20.19 -10.79 -8.81
C GLU A 80 18.71 -10.59 -8.44
N GLN A 81 18.11 -9.48 -8.88
CA GLN A 81 16.70 -9.18 -8.63
C GLN A 81 15.79 -10.17 -9.37
N LEU A 82 16.04 -10.42 -10.65
CA LEU A 82 15.31 -11.40 -11.44
C LEU A 82 15.52 -12.82 -10.89
N ALA A 83 16.78 -13.17 -10.62
CA ALA A 83 17.16 -14.46 -10.04
C ALA A 83 16.42 -14.73 -8.71
N SER A 84 16.33 -13.72 -7.83
CA SER A 84 15.59 -13.84 -6.57
C SER A 84 14.09 -14.04 -6.77
N THR A 85 13.54 -13.44 -7.83
CA THR A 85 12.13 -13.60 -8.20
C THR A 85 11.88 -15.03 -8.67
N HIS A 86 12.64 -15.53 -9.64
CA HIS A 86 12.48 -16.89 -10.13
C HIS A 86 12.58 -17.92 -9.01
N ARG A 87 13.54 -17.76 -8.09
CA ARG A 87 13.63 -18.62 -6.90
C ARG A 87 12.38 -18.57 -6.02
N TRP A 88 11.82 -17.38 -5.78
CA TRP A 88 10.57 -17.22 -5.04
C TRP A 88 9.41 -17.92 -5.74
N ILE A 89 9.36 -17.85 -7.08
CA ILE A 89 8.31 -18.46 -7.90
C ILE A 89 8.36 -19.98 -7.77
N ALA A 90 9.54 -20.57 -7.96
CA ALA A 90 9.77 -21.99 -7.75
C ALA A 90 9.41 -22.42 -6.32
N TYR A 91 9.84 -21.65 -5.31
CA TYR A 91 9.57 -21.97 -3.92
C TYR A 91 8.06 -22.07 -3.65
N ASN A 92 7.28 -21.09 -4.11
CA ASN A 92 5.83 -21.13 -3.97
C ASN A 92 5.18 -22.24 -4.79
N TYR A 93 5.67 -22.49 -5.99
CA TYR A 93 5.18 -23.59 -6.81
C TYR A 93 5.35 -24.94 -6.11
N LEU A 94 6.51 -25.19 -5.51
CA LEU A 94 6.79 -26.41 -4.74
C LEU A 94 5.95 -26.51 -3.46
N GLN A 95 5.83 -25.41 -2.70
CA GLN A 95 5.02 -25.36 -1.48
C GLN A 95 3.53 -25.59 -1.72
N ASN A 96 3.06 -25.37 -2.96
CA ASN A 96 1.68 -25.60 -3.37
C ASN A 96 1.52 -26.89 -4.19
N ASP A 97 2.42 -27.87 -4.02
CA ASP A 97 2.36 -29.18 -4.68
C ASP A 97 2.32 -29.10 -6.22
N GLY A 98 2.89 -28.06 -6.80
CA GLY A 98 2.88 -27.79 -8.24
C GLY A 98 1.57 -27.18 -8.76
N ASN A 99 0.70 -26.72 -7.87
CA ASN A 99 -0.55 -26.08 -8.24
C ASN A 99 -0.38 -24.59 -8.57
N LEU A 100 -0.66 -24.23 -9.81
CA LEU A 100 -0.65 -22.85 -10.33
C LEU A 100 -1.91 -22.04 -9.97
N ASP A 101 -2.99 -22.68 -9.52
CA ASP A 101 -4.26 -22.01 -9.16
C ASP A 101 -4.15 -21.15 -7.89
N THR A 102 -3.11 -21.40 -7.08
CA THR A 102 -2.82 -20.65 -5.84
C THR A 102 -2.38 -19.21 -6.12
N TRP A 103 -2.01 -18.91 -7.36
CA TRP A 103 -1.63 -17.61 -7.88
C TRP A 103 -2.87 -16.80 -8.26
N GLY A 104 -3.85 -16.76 -7.35
CA GLY A 104 -5.20 -16.28 -7.57
C GLY A 104 -5.32 -14.84 -8.11
N PRO A 105 -6.53 -14.26 -8.19
CA PRO A 105 -6.77 -12.95 -8.79
C PRO A 105 -5.91 -11.81 -8.22
N GLY A 106 -5.38 -11.96 -7.00
CA GLY A 106 -4.48 -11.02 -6.35
C GLY A 106 -3.03 -11.05 -6.84
N MET A 107 -2.61 -12.08 -7.56
CA MET A 107 -1.24 -12.21 -8.06
C MET A 107 -1.10 -11.75 -9.52
N ARG A 108 -2.15 -11.97 -10.33
CA ARG A 108 -2.33 -11.27 -11.62
C ARG A 108 -2.60 -9.77 -11.46
N GLY A 109 -2.89 -9.29 -10.24
CA GLY A 109 -3.24 -7.89 -9.97
C GLY A 109 -2.29 -7.14 -9.03
N TYR A 110 -1.60 -7.82 -8.10
CA TYR A 110 -0.95 -7.16 -6.95
C TYR A 110 0.21 -7.95 -6.28
N GLY A 111 0.62 -9.12 -6.79
CA GLY A 111 1.43 -10.07 -6.00
C GLY A 111 2.96 -10.03 -6.19
N PHE A 112 3.48 -9.19 -7.08
CA PHE A 112 4.93 -8.97 -7.26
C PHE A 112 5.24 -7.53 -7.61
N MET A 113 4.45 -6.96 -8.51
CA MET A 113 4.37 -5.52 -8.70
C MET A 113 3.44 -4.95 -7.64
N GLY A 114 4.03 -4.48 -6.53
CA GLY A 114 3.27 -3.71 -5.54
C GLY A 114 2.51 -2.55 -6.20
N PRO A 115 1.50 -1.95 -5.54
CA PRO A 115 0.60 -0.93 -6.10
C PRO A 115 1.25 0.32 -6.73
N GLY A 116 2.59 0.46 -6.68
CA GLY A 116 3.35 1.56 -7.25
C GLY A 116 4.03 1.29 -8.60
N MET A 117 4.18 0.03 -9.03
CA MET A 117 5.01 -0.29 -10.21
C MET A 117 4.19 -0.46 -11.51
N MET A 118 2.91 -0.83 -11.40
CA MET A 118 1.99 -0.92 -12.54
C MET A 118 1.05 0.29 -12.69
N GLY A 119 1.22 1.33 -11.86
CA GLY A 119 0.43 2.56 -11.92
C GLY A 119 0.69 3.44 -13.17
N GLY A 120 1.63 3.04 -14.04
CA GLY A 120 2.01 3.76 -15.26
C GLY A 120 1.47 3.16 -16.57
N TRP A 121 0.88 1.95 -16.54
CA TRP A 121 0.43 1.24 -17.75
C TRP A 121 -1.02 1.53 -18.12
N ASN A 122 -1.45 2.78 -17.92
CA ASN A 122 -2.68 3.26 -18.52
C ASN A 122 -2.52 4.68 -19.06
N ARG A 123 -1.80 4.78 -20.18
CA ARG A 123 -1.72 6.02 -20.97
C ARG A 123 -2.99 6.31 -21.79
N ASN A 124 -4.11 5.60 -21.54
CA ASN A 124 -5.38 5.81 -22.25
C ASN A 124 -6.66 5.53 -21.42
N ALA A 125 -6.67 5.82 -20.11
CA ALA A 125 -7.93 5.94 -19.35
C ALA A 125 -8.13 7.37 -18.87
N ARG A 126 -8.37 8.26 -19.84
CA ARG A 126 -9.28 9.37 -19.55
C ARG A 126 -10.67 8.76 -19.37
N TYR A 127 -11.20 8.91 -18.16
CA TYR A 127 -12.64 8.97 -17.89
C TYR A 127 -13.42 7.64 -17.84
N ASN A 128 -13.47 6.98 -16.67
CA ASN A 128 -14.75 6.48 -16.10
C ASN A 128 -14.59 5.95 -14.64
N PRO A 129 -15.16 6.59 -13.60
CA PRO A 129 -15.12 6.07 -12.23
C PRO A 129 -16.47 5.48 -11.83
N THR A 130 -16.93 4.39 -12.45
CA THR A 130 -18.12 3.65 -11.96
C THR A 130 -18.02 2.14 -12.23
N SER A 131 -17.42 1.40 -11.31
CA SER A 131 -17.75 0.00 -10.93
C SER A 131 -16.67 -0.53 -9.97
N SER A 132 -16.88 -0.48 -8.65
CA SER A 132 -17.50 -1.53 -7.82
C SER A 132 -16.72 -2.86 -7.89
N ASN A 133 -15.74 -3.06 -7.02
CA ASN A 133 -15.86 -3.72 -5.69
C ASN A 133 -15.66 -5.24 -5.79
N TYR A 134 -14.61 -5.77 -5.14
CA TYR A 134 -14.62 -6.87 -4.15
C TYR A 134 -13.18 -7.29 -3.87
N GLY A 135 -12.63 -6.86 -2.73
CA GLY A 135 -11.29 -7.26 -2.28
C GLY A 135 -11.08 -6.89 -0.82
N TRP A 136 -11.12 -7.90 0.04
CA TRP A 136 -10.86 -7.83 1.47
C TRP A 136 -9.43 -7.32 1.73
N GLY A 137 -9.27 -6.26 2.52
CA GLY A 137 -7.96 -5.71 2.87
C GLY A 137 -8.01 -4.87 4.13
N TYR A 138 -7.66 -5.49 5.26
CA TYR A 138 -7.32 -4.81 6.51
C TYR A 138 -6.04 -3.98 6.30
N GLY A 139 -6.16 -2.65 6.29
CA GLY A 139 -5.05 -1.71 6.33
C GLY A 139 -5.44 -0.49 7.18
N PRO A 140 -4.49 0.12 7.93
CA PRO A 140 -4.78 1.20 8.89
C PRO A 140 -5.00 2.54 8.19
N SER A 141 -6.03 2.59 7.34
CA SER A 141 -6.54 3.78 6.65
C SER A 141 -8.05 3.92 6.87
N SER A 142 -8.54 3.50 8.03
CA SER A 142 -9.96 3.53 8.42
C SER A 142 -10.47 4.94 8.76
N MET A 143 -10.20 5.94 7.90
CA MET A 143 -10.70 7.30 8.07
C MET A 143 -11.39 7.91 6.85
N MET A 144 -11.67 7.14 5.79
CA MET A 144 -12.40 7.70 4.64
C MET A 144 -13.29 6.70 3.90
N GLY A 145 -14.17 6.04 4.66
CA GLY A 145 -15.33 5.32 4.12
C GLY A 145 -16.48 6.27 3.79
N TRP A 146 -16.26 7.23 2.90
CA TRP A 146 -17.31 8.07 2.31
C TRP A 146 -17.94 7.39 1.07
N SER A 147 -18.27 6.11 1.19
CA SER A 147 -19.02 5.42 0.15
C SER A 147 -20.52 5.65 0.33
N GLY A 148 -21.02 6.72 -0.30
CA GLY A 148 -22.25 6.64 -1.10
C GLY A 148 -23.57 6.30 -0.41
N ASN A 149 -23.82 6.74 0.82
CA ASN A 149 -25.16 6.66 1.42
C ASN A 149 -25.62 8.06 1.84
N TRP A 150 -26.80 8.51 1.40
CA TRP A 150 -27.37 9.83 1.71
C TRP A 150 -27.51 10.09 3.23
N TRP A 151 -27.60 9.01 4.02
CA TRP A 151 -27.52 9.03 5.47
C TRP A 151 -26.19 9.59 6.04
N SER A 152 -25.08 9.42 5.33
CA SER A 152 -23.77 9.93 5.75
C SER A 152 -23.72 11.46 5.71
N TRP A 153 -24.45 12.09 4.79
CA TRP A 153 -24.58 13.55 4.72
C TRP A 153 -25.38 14.10 5.90
N ILE A 154 -26.42 13.38 6.33
CA ILE A 154 -27.21 13.74 7.50
C ILE A 154 -26.34 13.72 8.76
N ALA A 155 -25.49 12.71 8.92
CA ALA A 155 -24.57 12.62 10.05
C ALA A 155 -23.57 13.81 10.10
N ILE A 156 -23.04 14.23 8.94
CA ILE A 156 -22.15 15.40 8.85
C ILE A 156 -22.90 16.67 9.25
N ILE A 157 -24.12 16.87 8.75
CA ILE A 157 -24.92 18.05 9.08
C ILE A 157 -25.21 18.10 10.59
N VAL A 158 -25.56 16.96 11.20
CA VAL A 158 -25.79 16.88 12.65
C VAL A 158 -24.52 17.23 13.42
N ILE A 159 -23.36 16.69 13.03
CA ILE A 159 -22.06 17.00 13.65
C ILE A 159 -21.75 18.50 13.53
N LEU A 160 -21.96 19.10 12.36
CA LEU A 160 -21.72 20.53 12.16
C LEU A 160 -22.64 21.40 13.02
N VAL A 161 -23.91 21.02 13.18
CA VAL A 161 -24.85 21.72 14.08
C VAL A 161 -24.39 21.61 15.54
N VAL A 162 -23.97 20.42 15.98
CA VAL A 162 -23.45 20.23 17.34
C VAL A 162 -22.20 21.09 17.59
N ILE A 163 -21.26 21.09 16.65
CA ILE A 163 -20.05 21.93 16.73
C ILE A 163 -20.43 23.41 16.80
N ALA A 164 -21.36 23.88 15.96
CA ALA A 164 -21.82 25.26 15.98
C ALA A 164 -22.46 25.65 17.33
N VAL A 165 -23.29 24.78 17.92
CA VAL A 165 -23.89 25.02 19.24
C VAL A 165 -22.82 25.08 20.34
N VAL A 166 -21.85 24.17 20.32
CA VAL A 166 -20.73 24.15 21.29
C VAL A 166 -19.88 25.42 21.16
N VAL A 167 -19.54 25.83 19.94
CA VAL A 167 -18.78 27.06 19.70
C VAL A 167 -19.55 28.29 20.19
N VAL A 168 -20.85 28.39 19.89
CA VAL A 168 -21.68 29.50 20.38
C VAL A 168 -21.80 29.50 21.90
N ALA A 169 -21.94 28.34 22.53
CA ALA A 169 -21.98 28.21 23.98
C ALA A 169 -20.65 28.63 24.64
N LEU A 170 -19.51 28.24 24.05
CA LEU A 170 -18.17 28.63 24.53
C LEU A 170 -17.89 30.12 24.31
N VAL A 171 -18.33 30.69 23.19
CA VAL A 171 -18.18 32.14 22.94
C VAL A 171 -19.10 32.94 23.85
N ARG A 172 -20.30 32.43 24.15
CA ARG A 172 -21.21 33.06 25.12
C ARG A 172 -20.72 32.93 26.56
N SER A 173 -20.11 31.81 26.96
CA SER A 173 -19.54 31.66 28.31
C SER A 173 -18.29 32.52 28.51
N ARG A 174 -17.54 32.81 27.44
CA ARG A 174 -16.43 33.80 27.47
C ARG A 174 -16.91 35.25 27.42
N ARG A 175 -18.20 35.48 27.16
CA ARG A 175 -18.84 36.81 27.23
C ARG A 175 -19.72 36.96 28.47
N SER A 176 -19.72 35.99 29.38
CA SER A 176 -20.25 36.17 30.72
C SER A 176 -19.31 37.11 31.48
N ASP A 177 -19.76 38.35 31.58
CA ASP A 177 -19.27 39.52 32.32
C ASP A 177 -17.91 39.39 33.03
N PRO A 178 -16.90 40.20 32.65
CA PRO A 178 -15.98 40.69 33.66
C PRO A 178 -16.83 41.53 34.62
N ASP A 179 -16.88 41.12 35.87
CA ASP A 179 -17.40 41.93 36.97
C ASP A 179 -16.74 43.31 36.88
N SER A 180 -17.47 44.27 36.29
CA SER A 180 -16.96 45.58 35.89
C SER A 180 -16.49 46.39 37.11
N SER A 181 -16.85 45.94 38.30
CA SER A 181 -16.44 46.48 39.59
C SER A 181 -14.97 46.19 39.90
N SER A 182 -14.46 44.98 39.59
CA SER A 182 -13.08 44.61 39.94
C SER A 182 -12.05 45.30 39.03
N ASP A 183 -12.33 45.36 37.74
CA ASP A 183 -11.45 46.00 36.75
C ASP A 183 -11.32 47.50 36.98
N VAL A 184 -12.43 48.18 37.29
CA VAL A 184 -12.41 49.63 37.52
C VAL A 184 -11.62 49.98 38.78
N LEU A 185 -11.74 49.17 39.85
CA LEU A 185 -10.95 49.36 41.08
C LEU A 185 -9.45 49.09 40.86
N GLU A 186 -9.11 48.10 40.03
CA GLU A 186 -7.72 47.78 39.70
C GLU A 186 -7.06 48.90 38.88
N ILE A 187 -7.79 49.45 37.90
CA ILE A 187 -7.35 50.62 37.13
C ILE A 187 -7.17 51.85 38.04
N LEU A 188 -8.09 52.08 38.98
CA LEU A 188 -8.01 53.19 39.93
C LEU A 188 -6.77 53.08 40.83
N ARG A 189 -6.51 51.87 41.35
CA ARG A 189 -5.35 51.59 42.20
C ARG A 189 -4.03 51.78 41.44
N SER A 190 -3.98 51.31 40.20
CA SER A 190 -2.80 51.47 39.33
C SER A 190 -2.46 52.95 39.11
N ARG A 191 -3.44 53.78 38.75
CA ARG A 191 -3.21 55.22 38.52
C ARG A 191 -2.77 55.99 39.77
N TYR A 192 -3.27 55.60 40.95
CA TYR A 192 -2.81 56.19 42.21
C TYR A 192 -1.36 55.80 42.53
N ALA A 193 -0.99 54.53 42.32
CA ALA A 193 0.38 54.04 42.53
C ALA A 193 1.38 54.72 41.57
N GLU A 194 0.95 55.02 40.34
CA GLU A 194 1.73 55.78 39.35
C GLU A 194 1.78 57.30 39.66
N GLY A 195 1.10 57.78 40.69
CA GLY A 195 1.04 59.20 41.06
C GLY A 195 0.26 60.08 40.08
N LYS A 196 -0.54 59.47 39.20
CA LYS A 196 -1.33 60.17 38.17
C LYS A 196 -2.61 60.82 38.71
N ILE A 197 -3.04 60.42 39.90
CA ILE A 197 -4.20 60.98 40.61
C ILE A 197 -3.82 61.21 42.07
N THR A 198 -4.42 62.24 42.66
CA THR A 198 -4.23 62.60 44.06
C THR A 198 -5.00 61.66 45.00
N ARG A 199 -4.64 61.67 46.28
CA ARG A 199 -5.31 60.82 47.29
C ARG A 199 -6.78 61.19 47.44
N GLU A 200 -7.11 62.48 47.35
CA GLU A 200 -8.45 63.02 47.45
C GLU A 200 -9.33 62.57 46.28
N GLU A 201 -8.78 62.57 45.06
CA GLU A 201 -9.45 62.08 43.84
C GLU A 201 -9.67 60.57 43.91
N TYR A 202 -8.67 59.80 44.35
CA TYR A 202 -8.79 58.36 44.53
C TYR A 202 -9.90 58.00 45.52
N GLN A 203 -9.97 58.68 46.67
CA GLN A 203 -10.98 58.40 47.69
C GLN A 203 -12.40 58.78 47.25
N ARG A 204 -12.56 59.87 46.48
CA ARG A 204 -13.87 60.26 45.95
C ARG A 204 -14.40 59.21 44.97
N MET A 205 -13.59 58.83 43.98
CA MET A 205 -13.96 57.83 42.97
C MET A 205 -14.18 56.44 43.61
N LEU A 206 -13.38 56.07 44.62
CA LEU A 206 -13.56 54.80 45.34
C LEU A 206 -14.90 54.74 46.10
N LYS A 207 -15.38 55.88 46.59
CA LYS A 207 -16.67 55.97 47.28
C LYS A 207 -17.83 55.91 46.29
N GLU A 208 -17.73 56.63 45.18
CA GLU A 208 -18.72 56.60 44.09
C GLU A 208 -18.87 55.21 43.45
N LEU A 209 -17.79 54.40 43.41
CA LEU A 209 -17.83 53.02 42.90
C LEU A 209 -18.36 51.99 43.90
N ARG A 210 -18.55 52.38 45.17
CA ARG A 210 -19.02 51.50 46.25
C ARG A 210 -20.48 51.79 46.66
N GLU A 211 -21.02 52.95 46.29
CA GLU A 211 -22.45 53.31 46.40
C GLU A 211 -23.25 52.84 45.18
#